data_AF-A0A809XVQ7-F1
#
_entry.id   AF-A0A809XVQ7-F1
#
_cell.length_a   1.000
_cell.length_b   1.000
_cell.length_c   1.000
_cell.angle_alpha   90.00
_cell.angle_beta   90.00
_cell.angle_gamma   90.00
#
_symmetry.space_group_name_H-M   'P 1'
#
loop_
_entity.id
_entity.type
_entity.pdbx_description
1 polymer ?
#
loop_
_entity_poly.entity_id
_entity_poly.type
_entity_poly.pdbx_seq_one_letter_code
_entity_poly.pdbx_strand_id
1 'polypeptide(L)'
;MQIKLPETDLKSVRNIDSVELKDENGRQVGQYMFGKGHGRIVFLFGKYRGSFKTHAECQAFVEGVLAVLNPGLGSSAAARHP
;
A
#
# COMPACT_ATOMS: atom_id res chain seq x y z
N MET A 1 10.58 2.57 7.59
CA MET A 1 9.42 1.71 7.30
C MET A 1 9.03 1.94 5.85
N GLN A 2 9.33 0.98 4.98
CA GLN A 2 9.00 1.03 3.56
C GLN A 2 8.32 -0.28 3.17
N ILE A 3 7.14 -0.16 2.57
CA ILE A 3 6.36 -1.30 2.08
C ILE A 3 6.37 -1.21 0.55
N LYS A 4 6.97 -2.21 -0.10
CA LYS A 4 6.97 -2.30 -1.56
C LYS A 4 5.74 -3.09 -2.01
N LEU A 5 4.83 -2.42 -2.72
CA LEU A 5 3.75 -3.10 -3.43
C LEU A 5 4.31 -3.73 -4.71
N PRO A 6 3.99 -5.00 -5.02
CA PRO A 6 4.38 -5.59 -6.28
C PRO A 6 3.65 -4.91 -7.45
N GLU A 7 4.39 -4.50 -8.48
CA GLU A 7 3.79 -4.05 -9.74
C GLU A 7 3.06 -5.22 -10.37
N THR A 8 1.74 -5.22 -10.23
CA THR A 8 0.88 -6.28 -10.75
C THR A 8 0.04 -5.73 -11.89
N ASP A 9 0.25 -6.30 -13.07
CA ASP A 9 -0.59 -6.04 -14.22
C ASP A 9 -1.88 -6.87 -14.15
N LEU A 10 -3.01 -6.21 -13.90
CA LEU A 10 -4.33 -6.84 -13.75
C LEU A 10 -4.79 -7.57 -15.02
N LYS A 11 -4.24 -7.25 -16.20
CA LYS A 11 -4.60 -7.91 -17.46
C LYS A 11 -3.98 -9.30 -17.55
N SER A 12 -2.85 -9.51 -16.88
CA SER A 12 -2.12 -10.77 -16.83
C SER A 12 -2.69 -11.75 -15.78
N VAL A 13 -3.54 -11.28 -14.87
CA VAL A 13 -4.10 -12.10 -13.78
C VAL A 13 -5.36 -12.83 -14.26
N ARG A 14 -5.36 -14.16 -14.18
CA ARG A 14 -6.49 -15.01 -14.58
C ARG A 14 -7.55 -15.17 -13.48
N ASN A 15 -7.17 -15.08 -12.21
CA ASN A 15 -8.03 -15.24 -11.03
C ASN A 15 -7.76 -14.14 -10.00
N ILE A 16 -8.41 -14.20 -8.83
CA ILE A 16 -8.01 -13.37 -7.70
C ILE A 16 -6.74 -13.97 -7.10
N ASP A 17 -5.69 -13.18 -7.04
CA ASP A 17 -4.41 -13.50 -6.42
C ASP A 17 -4.18 -12.60 -5.21
N SER A 18 -3.34 -13.06 -4.29
CA SER A 18 -2.96 -12.28 -3.12
C SER A 18 -1.47 -12.46 -2.81
N VAL A 19 -0.83 -11.36 -2.44
CA VAL A 19 0.58 -11.31 -2.07
C VAL A 19 0.68 -10.76 -0.66
N GLU A 20 1.49 -11.42 0.16
CA GLU A 20 1.81 -10.94 1.48
C GLU A 20 2.70 -9.69 1.39
N LEU A 21 2.28 -8.61 2.05
CA LEU A 21 3.08 -7.41 2.17
C LEU A 21 3.99 -7.53 3.38
N LYS A 22 5.29 -7.39 3.14
CA LYS A 22 6.33 -7.37 4.16
C LYS A 22 7.01 -6.00 4.20
N ASP A 23 7.37 -5.58 5.39
CA ASP A 23 8.24 -4.42 5.61
C ASP A 23 9.71 -4.77 5.32
N GLU A 24 10.59 -3.77 5.30
CA GLU A 24 12.05 -3.90 5.13
C GLU A 24 12.70 -4.93 6.08
N ASN A 25 12.11 -5.16 7.26
CA ASN A 25 12.57 -6.16 8.23
C ASN A 25 12.05 -7.58 7.97
N GLY A 26 11.36 -7.82 6.85
CA GLY A 26 10.71 -9.09 6.53
C GLY A 26 9.46 -9.40 7.36
N ARG A 27 9.00 -8.44 8.19
CA ARG A 27 7.80 -8.57 9.00
C ARG A 27 6.56 -8.44 8.12
N GLN A 28 5.63 -9.38 8.26
CA GLN A 28 4.32 -9.28 7.64
C GLN A 28 3.58 -8.05 8.20
N VAL A 29 3.23 -7.13 7.31
CA VAL A 29 2.50 -5.90 7.64
C VAL A 29 1.13 -5.86 7.00
N GLY A 30 0.85 -6.74 6.04
CA GLY A 30 -0.43 -6.75 5.37
C GLY A 30 -0.54 -7.74 4.23
N GLN A 31 -1.58 -7.54 3.42
CA GLN A 31 -1.90 -8.36 2.28
C GLN A 31 -2.38 -7.46 1.12
N TYR A 32 -1.91 -7.77 -0.08
CA TYR A 32 -2.31 -7.11 -1.30
C TYR A 32 -3.03 -8.11 -2.19
N MET A 33 -4.32 -7.88 -2.42
CA MET A 33 -5.15 -8.73 -3.27
C MET A 33 -5.39 -8.03 -4.59
N PHE A 34 -5.35 -8.78 -5.69
CA PHE A 34 -5.60 -8.24 -7.01
C PHE A 34 -6.29 -9.27 -7.88
N GLY A 35 -7.19 -8.82 -8.76
CA GLY A 35 -7.92 -9.73 -9.61
C GLY A 35 -8.60 -9.02 -10.78
N LYS A 36 -8.71 -9.74 -11.89
CA LYS A 36 -9.43 -9.27 -13.07
C LYS A 36 -10.91 -9.07 -12.70
N GLY A 37 -11.43 -7.85 -12.87
CA GLY A 37 -12.81 -7.47 -12.52
C GLY A 37 -13.03 -7.02 -11.08
N HIS A 38 -12.11 -7.33 -10.15
CA HIS A 38 -12.19 -6.94 -8.74
C HIS A 38 -11.28 -5.75 -8.37
N GLY A 39 -10.33 -5.40 -9.25
CA GLY A 39 -9.38 -4.31 -9.02
C GLY A 39 -8.25 -4.73 -8.09
N ARG A 40 -7.81 -3.80 -7.24
CA ARG A 40 -6.69 -3.97 -6.30
C ARG A 40 -7.16 -3.62 -4.90
N ILE A 41 -6.86 -4.46 -3.92
CA ILE A 41 -7.24 -4.25 -2.53
C ILE A 41 -5.99 -4.33 -1.69
N VAL A 42 -5.73 -3.30 -0.90
CA VAL A 42 -4.62 -3.23 0.04
C VAL A 42 -5.20 -3.37 1.44
N PHE A 43 -4.65 -4.30 2.22
CA PHE A 43 -4.94 -4.48 3.63
C PHE A 43 -3.63 -4.34 4.42
N LEU A 44 -3.58 -3.44 5.39
CA LEU A 44 -2.40 -3.11 6.17
C LEU A 44 -2.72 -3.09 7.66
N PHE A 45 -1.81 -3.65 8.46
CA PHE A 45 -1.81 -3.65 9.93
C PHE A 45 -3.12 -4.11 10.57
N GLY A 46 -3.92 -4.94 9.88
CA GLY A 46 -5.21 -5.42 10.38
C GLY A 46 -6.31 -4.35 10.47
N LYS A 47 -6.00 -3.08 10.18
CA LYS A 47 -6.89 -1.93 10.45
C LYS A 47 -7.14 -1.07 9.21
N TYR A 48 -6.14 -0.94 8.36
CA TYR A 48 -6.20 -0.06 7.19
C TYR A 48 -6.54 -0.88 5.96
N ARG A 49 -7.64 -0.54 5.29
CA ARG A 49 -8.08 -1.20 4.06
C ARG A 49 -8.45 -0.17 3.01
N GLY A 50 -8.02 -0.40 1.77
CA GLY A 50 -8.44 0.41 0.63
C GLY A 50 -8.58 -0.44 -0.63
N SER A 51 -9.53 -0.09 -1.49
CA SER A 51 -9.74 -0.70 -2.80
C SER A 51 -9.54 0.33 -3.89
N PHE A 52 -8.69 0.01 -4.86
CA PHE A 52 -8.19 0.96 -5.86
C PHE A 52 -8.17 0.34 -7.25
N LYS A 53 -8.22 1.19 -8.28
CA LYS A 53 -8.15 0.75 -9.67
C LYS A 53 -6.71 0.73 -10.16
N THR A 54 -5.91 1.70 -9.75
CA THR A 54 -4.52 1.88 -10.21
C THR A 54 -3.49 1.47 -9.16
N HIS A 55 -2.28 1.10 -9.61
CA HIS A 55 -1.17 0.81 -8.69
C HIS A 55 -0.73 2.09 -7.95
N ALA A 56 -0.75 3.24 -8.63
CA ALA A 56 -0.43 4.53 -8.06
C ALA A 56 -1.33 4.88 -6.86
N GLU A 57 -2.65 4.63 -6.98
CA GLU A 57 -3.58 4.81 -5.85
C GLU A 57 -3.26 3.86 -4.68
N CYS A 58 -2.89 2.60 -4.96
CA CYS A 58 -2.44 1.67 -3.91
C CYS A 58 -1.19 2.20 -3.20
N GLN A 59 -0.20 2.70 -3.96
CA GLN A 59 1.02 3.28 -3.39
C GLN A 59 0.71 4.48 -2.51
N ALA A 60 -0.06 5.44 -3.02
CA ALA A 60 -0.45 6.64 -2.27
C ALA A 60 -1.17 6.29 -0.96
N PHE A 61 -2.03 5.26 -0.97
CA PHE A 61 -2.68 4.77 0.25
C PHE A 61 -1.68 4.19 1.25
N VAL A 62 -0.76 3.33 0.80
CA VAL A 62 0.28 2.74 1.66
C VAL A 62 1.16 3.84 2.26
N GLU A 63 1.59 4.80 1.46
CA GLU A 63 2.37 5.96 1.91
C GLU A 63 1.61 6.79 2.95
N GLY A 64 0.32 7.05 2.72
CA GLY A 64 -0.52 7.76 3.69
C GLY A 64 -0.67 7.01 5.02
N VAL A 65 -0.87 5.70 4.99
CA VAL A 65 -0.93 4.86 6.19
C VAL A 65 0.41 4.86 6.93
N LEU A 66 1.53 4.73 6.20
CA LEU A 66 2.86 4.77 6.78
C LEU A 66 3.18 6.13 7.41
N ALA A 67 2.76 7.23 6.80
CA ALA A 67 2.93 8.57 7.36
C ALA A 67 2.19 8.75 8.69
N VAL A 68 0.98 8.19 8.82
CA VAL A 68 0.21 8.21 10.08
C VAL A 68 0.87 7.32 11.15
N LEU A 69 1.40 6.16 10.77
CA LEU A 69 2.00 5.20 11.70
C LEU A 69 3.42 5.57 12.11
N ASN A 70 4.11 6.39 11.32
CA ASN A 70 5.46 6.86 11.61
C ASN A 70 5.49 8.40 11.71
N PRO A 71 4.95 8.98 12.79
CA PRO A 71 4.92 10.44 12.99
C PRO A 71 6.32 11.08 13.09
N GLY A 72 7.38 10.27 13.26
CA GLY A 72 8.78 10.72 13.33
C GLY A 72 9.43 11.12 12.01
N LEU A 73 8.81 10.84 10.85
CA LEU A 73 9.30 11.26 9.52
C LEU A 73 8.49 12.43 8.92
N GLY A 74 7.49 12.94 9.66
CA GLY A 74 6.62 14.04 9.24
C GLY A 74 7.01 15.42 9.75
N SER A 75 8.15 15.58 10.44
CA SER A 75 8.60 16.88 10.95
C SER A 75 9.68 17.52 10.08
N SER A 76 9.53 17.56 8.75
CA SER A 76 10.34 18.46 7.90
C SER A 76 9.87 18.61 6.45
N ALA A 77 8.57 18.75 6.19
CA ALA A 77 8.10 19.17 4.86
C ALA A 77 6.87 20.10 4.87
N ALA A 78 6.60 20.77 6.00
CA ALA A 78 5.79 21.98 6.00
C ALA A 78 6.73 23.19 6.12
N ALA A 79 7.48 23.46 5.06
CA ALA A 79 8.25 24.68 4.92
C ALA A 79 7.33 25.81 4.42
N ARG A 80 7.32 26.90 5.20
CA ARG A 80 7.20 28.33 4.77
C ARG A 80 5.83 28.77 4.20
N HIS A 81 5.06 29.52 5.01
CA HIS A 81 4.97 31.01 5.09
C HIS A 81 3.88 31.56 4.12
N PRO A 82 3.26 32.74 4.36
CA PRO A 82 3.55 33.74 5.38
C PRO A 82 2.55 33.96 6.51
#